data_AF-A0A925BI28-F1
#
_entry.id   AF-A0A925BI28-F1
#
_cell.length_a   1.000
_cell.length_b   1.000
_cell.length_c   1.000
_cell.angle_alpha   90.00
_cell.angle_beta   90.00
_cell.angle_gamma   90.00
#
_symmetry.space_group_name_H-M   'P 1'
#
loop_
_entity.id
_entity.type
_entity.pdbx_description
1 polymer ?
#
loop_
_entity_poly.entity_id
_entity_poly.type
_entity_poly.pdbx_seq_one_letter_code
_entity_poly.pdbx_strand_id
1 'polypeptide(L)'
;MYVPVAGTRYRIIDGVRRAKAALLAGHDTIPAIVRDSAGSELGDCELPVDSLLSARETIPRKSQADESRWKRAVMGANVWPLTHPPIIVIPVARGWPLADVTFDFGGSSS
;
A
#
# COMPACT_ATOMS: atom_id res chain seq x y z
N MET A 1 -14.76 -8.25 -10.11
CA MET A 1 -14.76 -6.78 -10.16
C MET A 1 -15.61 -6.21 -9.04
N TYR A 2 -14.93 -5.61 -8.06
CA TYR A 2 -15.54 -4.89 -6.94
C TYR A 2 -15.78 -3.42 -7.34
N VAL A 3 -16.84 -2.80 -6.83
CA VAL A 3 -17.15 -1.38 -7.08
C VAL A 3 -16.88 -0.56 -5.81
N PRO A 4 -15.84 0.27 -5.78
CA PRO A 4 -15.54 1.12 -4.62
C PRO A 4 -16.65 2.12 -4.35
N VAL A 5 -17.02 2.29 -3.08
CA VAL A 5 -17.96 3.32 -2.65
C VAL A 5 -17.18 4.58 -2.29
N ALA A 6 -17.58 5.73 -2.84
CA ALA A 6 -16.93 7.01 -2.58
C ALA A 6 -16.83 7.32 -1.08
N GLY A 7 -15.67 7.80 -0.64
CA GLY A 7 -15.39 8.09 0.78
C GLY A 7 -14.99 6.86 1.61
N THR A 8 -15.03 5.65 1.06
CA THR A 8 -14.54 4.45 1.74
C THR A 8 -13.02 4.50 1.86
N ARG A 9 -12.51 4.17 3.05
CA ARG A 9 -11.08 3.98 3.26
C ARG A 9 -10.72 2.50 3.34
N TYR A 10 -9.52 2.18 2.90
CA TYR A 10 -9.06 0.81 2.74
C TYR A 10 -7.74 0.61 3.47
N ARG A 11 -7.71 -0.32 4.44
CA ARG A 11 -6.46 -0.70 5.09
C ARG A 11 -5.75 -1.76 4.29
N ILE A 12 -4.50 -1.50 3.98
CA ILE A 12 -3.61 -2.41 3.29
C ILE A 12 -3.21 -3.53 4.25
N ILE A 13 -3.46 -4.77 3.83
CA ILE A 13 -3.02 -5.98 4.54
C ILE A 13 -1.79 -6.61 3.90
N ASP A 14 -1.63 -6.45 2.58
CA ASP A 14 -0.39 -6.80 1.87
C ASP A 14 -0.04 -5.72 0.83
N GLY A 15 1.26 -5.45 0.69
CA GLY A 15 1.75 -4.54 -0.35
C GLY A 15 1.92 -3.08 0.08
N VAL A 16 2.05 -2.77 1.38
CA VAL A 16 2.26 -1.39 1.88
C VAL A 16 3.42 -0.67 1.18
N ARG A 17 4.53 -1.39 0.90
CA ARG A 17 5.67 -0.83 0.16
C ARG A 17 5.31 -0.47 -1.29
N ARG A 18 4.48 -1.28 -1.96
CA ARG A 18 4.02 -1.03 -3.33
C ARG A 18 3.12 0.21 -3.35
N ALA A 19 2.15 0.26 -2.44
CA ALA A 19 1.29 1.43 -2.29
C ALA A 19 2.09 2.72 -2.01
N LYS A 20 3.05 2.67 -1.07
CA LYS A 20 3.89 3.84 -0.77
C LYS A 20 4.78 4.24 -1.96
N ALA A 21 5.32 3.28 -2.71
CA ALA A 21 6.08 3.57 -3.91
C ALA A 21 5.20 4.21 -5.00
N ALA A 22 3.98 3.72 -5.20
CA ALA A 22 3.02 4.32 -6.13
C ALA A 22 2.67 5.76 -5.74
N LEU A 23 2.39 6.00 -4.44
CA LEU A 23 2.19 7.36 -3.92
C LEU A 23 3.38 8.28 -4.22
N LEU A 24 4.60 7.83 -3.91
CA LEU A 24 5.81 8.65 -4.12
C LEU A 24 6.14 8.86 -5.60
N ALA A 25 5.69 7.97 -6.48
CA ALA A 25 5.81 8.13 -7.93
C ALA A 25 4.68 8.98 -8.54
N GLY A 26 3.72 9.45 -7.73
CA GLY A 26 2.65 10.35 -8.16
C GLY A 26 1.48 9.66 -8.86
N HIS A 27 1.24 8.37 -8.62
CA HIS A 27 0.06 7.69 -9.15
C HIS A 27 -1.20 8.06 -8.37
N ASP A 28 -2.29 8.33 -9.08
CA ASP A 28 -3.59 8.63 -8.49
C ASP A 28 -4.30 7.35 -8.00
N THR A 29 -4.12 6.23 -8.72
CA THR A 29 -4.73 4.94 -8.40
C THR A 29 -3.71 3.81 -8.34
N ILE A 30 -4.11 2.70 -7.71
CA ILE A 30 -3.33 1.46 -7.68
C ILE A 30 -4.26 0.24 -7.77
N PRO A 31 -3.87 -0.83 -8.51
CA PRO A 31 -4.61 -2.07 -8.56
C PRO A 31 -4.65 -2.76 -7.20
N ALA A 32 -5.84 -3.19 -6.80
CA ALA A 32 -6.11 -3.80 -5.50
C ALA A 32 -7.07 -5.00 -5.59
N ILE A 33 -6.88 -5.95 -4.68
CA ILE A 33 -7.83 -7.00 -4.34
C ILE A 33 -8.47 -6.63 -3.01
N VAL A 34 -9.79 -6.47 -3.00
CA VAL A 34 -10.56 -6.14 -1.81
C VAL A 34 -11.03 -7.42 -1.15
N ARG A 35 -10.81 -7.52 0.16
CA ARG A 35 -11.34 -8.59 1.01
C ARG A 35 -12.30 -8.04 2.05
N ASP A 36 -13.21 -8.86 2.52
CA ASP A 36 -14.01 -8.55 3.70
C ASP A 36 -13.20 -8.77 5.00
N SER A 37 -13.82 -8.50 6.15
CA SER A 37 -13.20 -8.73 7.46
C SER A 37 -13.00 -10.21 7.82
N ALA A 38 -13.70 -11.13 7.14
CA ALA A 38 -13.52 -12.57 7.30
C ALA A 38 -12.38 -13.12 6.42
N GLY A 39 -11.83 -12.28 5.52
CA GLY A 39 -10.76 -12.64 4.60
C GLY A 39 -11.25 -13.15 3.25
N SER A 40 -12.55 -13.16 2.99
CA SER A 40 -13.13 -13.55 1.70
C SER A 40 -12.84 -12.46 0.66
N GLU A 41 -12.49 -12.87 -0.55
CA GLU A 41 -12.28 -11.94 -1.66
C GLU A 41 -13.61 -11.40 -2.18
N LEU A 42 -13.73 -10.07 -2.20
CA LEU A 42 -14.87 -9.35 -2.78
C LEU A 42 -14.62 -9.00 -4.25
N GLY A 43 -13.36 -8.93 -4.65
CA GLY A 43 -12.94 -8.78 -6.05
C GLY A 43 -11.80 -7.78 -6.25
N ASP A 44 -11.39 -7.67 -7.50
CA ASP A 44 -10.38 -6.78 -8.05
C ASP A 44 -10.95 -5.39 -8.42
N CYS A 45 -10.16 -4.33 -8.25
CA CYS A 45 -10.48 -2.96 -8.67
C CYS A 45 -9.22 -2.05 -8.69
N GLU A 46 -9.36 -0.82 -9.19
CA GLU A 46 -8.42 0.29 -8.97
C GLU A 46 -8.90 1.13 -7.79
N LEU A 47 -8.00 1.46 -6.86
CA LEU A 47 -8.32 2.29 -5.71
C LEU A 47 -7.53 3.60 -5.73
N PRO A 48 -8.15 4.74 -5.36
CA PRO A 48 -7.43 5.98 -5.12
C PRO A 48 -6.35 5.79 -4.05
N VAL A 49 -5.13 6.24 -4.31
CA VAL A 49 -4.01 6.07 -3.37
C VAL A 49 -4.24 6.82 -2.06
N ASP A 50 -4.95 7.95 -2.09
CA ASP A 50 -5.32 8.76 -0.92
C ASP A 50 -6.37 8.10 0.01
N SER A 51 -7.10 7.10 -0.50
CA SER A 51 -8.05 6.30 0.28
C SER A 51 -7.37 5.23 1.15
N LEU A 52 -6.06 5.01 0.95
CA LEU A 52 -5.33 3.90 1.54
C LEU A 52 -4.80 4.22 2.94
N LEU A 53 -4.92 3.22 3.81
CA LEU A 53 -4.45 3.23 5.18
C LEU A 53 -3.42 2.12 5.41
N SER A 54 -2.39 2.42 6.18
CA SER A 54 -1.47 1.42 6.73
C SER A 54 -1.90 1.00 8.13
N ALA A 55 -1.64 -0.26 8.47
CA ALA A 55 -1.77 -0.75 9.85
C ALA A 55 -0.68 -0.19 10.79
N ARG A 56 0.42 0.33 10.23
CA ARG A 56 1.58 0.86 10.96
C ARG A 56 1.99 2.21 10.42
N GLU A 57 2.47 3.08 11.30
CA GLU A 57 2.99 4.41 10.95
C GLU A 57 4.30 4.35 10.16
N THR A 58 5.07 3.26 10.27
CA THR A 58 6.38 3.14 9.63
C THR A 58 6.53 1.87 8.78
N ILE A 59 7.30 2.00 7.70
CA ILE A 59 7.77 0.89 6.86
C ILE A 59 9.23 0.61 7.23
N PRO A 60 9.59 -0.61 7.68
CA PRO A 60 10.96 -0.92 8.02
C PRO A 60 11.86 -0.97 6.79
N ARG A 61 13.02 -0.31 6.89
CA ARG A 61 14.15 -0.30 5.95
C ARG A 61 15.48 -0.45 6.70
N LYS A 62 15.53 -1.42 7.61
CA LYS A 62 16.68 -1.66 8.51
C LYS A 62 17.68 -2.66 7.95
N SER A 63 17.20 -3.62 7.16
CA SER A 63 18.01 -4.71 6.62
C SER A 63 18.21 -4.58 5.11
N GLN A 64 19.24 -5.24 4.58
CA GLN A 64 19.43 -5.36 3.12
C GLN A 64 18.22 -6.01 2.44
N ALA A 65 17.54 -6.93 3.13
CA ALA A 65 16.32 -7.56 2.63
C ALA A 65 15.16 -6.55 2.52
N ASP A 66 14.99 -5.67 3.51
CA ASP A 66 14.01 -4.58 3.43
C ASP A 66 14.31 -3.60 2.30
N GLU A 67 15.59 -3.25 2.14
CA GLU A 67 16.03 -2.36 1.06
C GLU A 67 15.78 -2.97 -0.31
N SER A 68 16.06 -4.27 -0.46
CA SER A 68 15.82 -5.01 -1.71
C SER A 68 14.32 -5.10 -2.04
N ARG A 69 13.46 -5.23 -1.02
CA ARG A 69 11.99 -5.17 -1.20
C ARG A 69 11.54 -3.77 -1.59
N TRP A 70 12.11 -2.73 -0.98
CA TRP A 70 11.82 -1.35 -1.33
C TRP A 70 12.21 -1.02 -2.77
N LYS A 71 13.44 -1.34 -3.18
CA LYS A 71 13.92 -1.13 -4.55
C LYS A 71 13.01 -1.77 -5.59
N ARG A 72 12.56 -3.01 -5.36
CA ARG A 72 11.60 -3.69 -6.25
C ARG A 72 10.26 -2.96 -6.34
N ALA A 73 9.75 -2.44 -5.21
CA ALA A 73 8.52 -1.65 -5.21
C ALA A 73 8.67 -0.34 -6.02
N VAL A 74 9.78 0.37 -5.84
CA VAL A 74 10.09 1.61 -6.60
C VAL A 74 10.23 1.31 -8.09
N MET A 75 10.96 0.26 -8.47
CA MET A 75 11.09 -0.12 -9.88
C MET A 75 9.73 -0.39 -10.51
N GLY A 76 8.85 -1.13 -9.83
CA GLY A 76 7.50 -1.41 -10.32
C GLY A 76 6.61 -0.17 -10.44
N ALA A 77 6.79 0.80 -9.54
CA ALA A 77 6.03 2.06 -9.56
C ALA A 77 6.48 3.02 -10.68
N ASN A 78 7.68 2.86 -11.23
CA ASN A 78 8.20 3.73 -12.30
C ASN A 78 7.83 3.26 -13.71
N VAL A 79 6.96 2.25 -13.85
CA VAL A 79 6.52 1.70 -15.13
C VAL A 79 5.00 1.83 -15.24
N TRP A 80 4.48 2.17 -16.42
CA TRP A 80 3.05 2.16 -16.70
C TRP A 80 2.73 1.19 -17.85
N PRO A 81 1.78 0.25 -17.68
CA PRO A 81 0.99 -0.01 -16.47
C PRO A 81 1.84 -0.56 -15.31
N LEU A 82 1.36 -0.39 -14.07
CA LEU A 82 2.03 -0.90 -12.87
C LEU A 82 2.24 -2.42 -13.00
N THR A 83 3.50 -2.86 -12.99
CA THR A 83 3.87 -4.26 -13.22
C THR A 83 3.89 -5.11 -11.95
N HIS A 84 3.69 -4.48 -10.80
CA HIS A 84 3.69 -5.18 -9.52
C HIS A 84 2.34 -5.87 -9.26
N PRO A 85 2.31 -6.98 -8.49
CA PRO A 85 1.06 -7.60 -8.06
C PRO A 85 0.14 -6.58 -7.35
N PRO A 86 -1.18 -6.72 -7.47
CA PRO A 86 -2.12 -5.86 -6.77
C PRO A 86 -1.83 -5.84 -5.26
N ILE A 87 -2.17 -4.74 -4.61
CA ILE A 87 -2.20 -4.71 -3.15
C ILE A 87 -3.43 -5.48 -2.65
N ILE A 88 -3.38 -5.95 -1.41
CA ILE A 88 -4.55 -6.57 -0.78
C ILE A 88 -5.03 -5.63 0.32
N VAL A 89 -6.33 -5.35 0.33
CA VAL A 89 -6.93 -4.39 1.26
C VAL A 89 -8.22 -4.92 1.89
N ILE A 90 -8.62 -4.29 2.99
CA ILE A 90 -9.94 -4.45 3.60
C ILE A 90 -10.58 -3.08 3.85
N PRO A 91 -11.90 -2.90 3.64
CA PRO A 91 -12.59 -1.65 3.97
C PRO A 91 -12.60 -1.43 5.48
N VAL A 92 -12.10 -0.28 5.96
CA VAL A 92 -12.12 0.09 7.39
C VAL A 92 -12.09 1.61 7.58
N ALA A 93 -12.52 2.07 8.76
CA ALA A 93 -12.46 3.49 9.13
C ALA A 93 -11.15 3.92 9.82
N ARG A 94 -10.29 2.98 10.24
CA ARG A 94 -9.12 3.26 11.11
C ARG A 94 -7.80 2.75 10.52
N GLY A 95 -6.75 3.52 10.77
CA GLY A 95 -5.38 3.26 10.34
C GLY A 95 -4.62 4.57 10.15
N TRP A 96 -3.39 4.47 9.68
CA TRP A 96 -2.55 5.62 9.34
C TRP A 96 -2.72 5.95 7.86
N PRO A 97 -3.09 7.18 7.48
CA PRO A 97 -3.09 7.59 6.08
C PRO A 97 -1.76 7.26 5.43
N LEU A 98 -1.77 6.66 4.24
CA LEU A 98 -0.54 6.23 3.56
C LEU A 98 0.43 7.40 3.32
N ALA A 99 -0.10 8.62 3.17
CA ALA A 99 0.67 9.85 3.09
C ALA A 99 1.57 10.06 4.31
N ASP A 100 1.02 9.82 5.51
CA ASP A 100 1.70 10.05 6.79
C ASP A 100 2.66 8.91 7.16
N VAL A 101 2.61 7.78 6.44
CA VAL A 101 3.50 6.63 6.70
C VAL A 101 4.94 6.98 6.32
N THR A 102 5.87 6.82 7.27
CA THR A 102 7.29 7.12 7.09
C THR A 102 8.16 5.85 7.00
N PHE A 103 9.47 6.01 6.85
CA PHE A 103 10.42 4.89 6.84
C PHE A 103 11.17 4.83 8.16
N ASP A 104 11.30 3.63 8.70
CA ASP A 104 12.14 3.34 9.86
C ASP A 104 13.45 2.69 9.38
N PHE A 105 14.53 3.48 9.39
CA PHE A 105 15.87 3.07 8.99
C PHE A 105 16.68 2.42 10.13
N GLY A 106 16.11 2.31 11.34
CA GLY A 106 16.78 1.65 12.46
C GLY A 106 17.90 2.47 13.10
N GLY A 107 17.70 3.78 13.22
CA GLY A 107 18.65 4.66 13.91
C GLY A 107 19.01 4.10 15.27
N SER A 108 20.31 3.87 15.48
CA SER A 108 20.90 3.55 16.76
C SER A 108 20.45 4.61 17.77
N SER A 109 19.69 4.21 18.78
CA SER A 109 19.67 4.95 20.03
C SER A 109 21.10 4.90 20.57
N SER A 110 21.85 5.96 20.31
CA SER A 110 23.11 6.30 20.96
C SER A 110 22.93 6.46 22.46
#